data_AF-A0A7H8PP50-F1
#
_entry.id   AF-A0A7H8PP50-F1
#
_cell.length_a   1.000
_cell.length_b   1.000
_cell.length_c   1.000
_cell.angle_alpha   90.00
_cell.angle_beta   90.00
_cell.angle_gamma   90.00
#
_symmetry.space_group_name_H-M   'P 1'
#
loop_
_entity.id
_entity.type
_entity.pdbx_description
1 polymer ?
#
loop_
_entity_poly.entity_id
_entity_poly.type
_entity_poly.pdbx_seq_one_letter_code
_entity_poly.pdbx_strand_id
1 'polypeptide(L)'
;MLALGYLLNDYLYLGFKPNKVSFRSIWNIYDKTTKSHKLNPKILQTQNWAFRGLYWLSKDLFENKEEFTSTIEPKAQELAQIRNFIEHKSFKIIDFGQRGILDNGLTYAIERIEFEQKTLNLMKLVRASMIYLSLGINLEEKKKEITKPVLPIDFIELKDKAR
;
A
#
# COMPACT_ATOMS: atom_id res chain seq x y z
N MET A 1 -3.41 4.23 -3.55
CA MET A 1 -2.14 3.51 -3.27
C MET A 1 -1.16 3.46 -4.44
N LEU A 2 -1.58 3.70 -5.68
CA LEU A 2 -0.69 3.76 -6.84
C LEU A 2 0.46 4.77 -6.67
N ALA A 3 0.19 5.94 -6.09
CA ALA A 3 1.20 6.99 -5.86
C ALA A 3 2.42 6.50 -5.05
N LEU A 4 2.22 5.66 -4.03
CA LEU A 4 3.32 5.09 -3.22
C LEU A 4 4.25 4.22 -4.06
N GLY A 5 3.67 3.41 -4.95
CA GLY A 5 4.43 2.55 -5.86
C GLY A 5 5.29 3.34 -6.83
N TYR A 6 4.73 4.42 -7.40
CA TYR A 6 5.48 5.31 -8.29
C TYR A 6 6.61 6.03 -7.58
N LEU A 7 6.34 6.59 -6.40
CA LEU A 7 7.36 7.28 -5.62
C LEU A 7 8.52 6.34 -5.28
N LEU A 8 8.25 5.13 -4.78
CA LEU A 8 9.30 4.17 -4.45
C LEU A 8 10.05 3.68 -5.70
N ASN A 9 9.35 3.48 -6.82
CA ASN A 9 9.98 3.08 -8.07
C ASN A 9 10.99 4.13 -8.56
N ASP A 10 10.64 5.41 -8.48
CA ASP A 10 11.50 6.51 -8.85
C ASP A 10 12.63 6.71 -7.83
N TYR A 11 12.28 6.83 -6.55
CA TYR A 11 13.22 7.10 -5.45
C TYR A 11 14.34 6.06 -5.32
N LEU A 12 14.01 4.78 -5.43
CA LEU A 12 14.99 3.68 -5.35
C LEU A 12 15.52 3.25 -6.72
N TYR A 13 15.15 3.97 -7.79
CA TYR A 13 15.49 3.64 -9.18
C TYR A 13 15.17 2.18 -9.54
N LEU A 14 14.01 1.67 -9.14
CA LEU A 14 13.66 0.24 -9.28
C LEU A 14 13.52 -0.20 -10.76
N GLY A 15 13.27 0.75 -11.67
CA GLY A 15 13.32 0.51 -13.12
C GLY A 15 12.06 -0.11 -13.72
N PHE A 16 10.94 -0.14 -12.99
CA PHE A 16 9.66 -0.59 -13.55
C PHE A 16 9.09 0.47 -14.50
N LYS A 17 8.57 0.01 -15.64
CA LYS A 17 7.84 0.87 -16.59
C LYS A 17 6.55 1.39 -15.94
N PRO A 18 6.10 2.62 -16.24
CA PRO A 18 4.94 3.22 -15.59
C PRO A 18 3.69 2.33 -15.57
N ASN A 19 3.37 1.64 -16.66
CA ASN A 19 2.21 0.74 -16.75
C ASN A 19 2.35 -0.59 -15.96
N LYS A 20 3.51 -0.87 -15.39
CA LYS A 20 3.79 -2.04 -14.53
C LYS A 20 4.00 -1.66 -13.07
N VAL A 21 3.97 -0.36 -12.76
CA VAL A 21 4.13 0.13 -11.39
C VAL A 21 2.80 0.01 -10.65
N SER A 22 2.82 -0.73 -9.55
CA SER A 22 1.77 -0.74 -8.55
C SER A 22 2.41 -0.98 -7.20
N PHE A 23 1.76 -0.57 -6.12
CA PHE A 23 2.29 -0.82 -4.78
C PHE A 23 2.50 -2.31 -4.50
N ARG A 24 1.79 -3.22 -5.20
CA ARG A 24 2.00 -4.67 -5.11
C ARG A 24 3.21 -5.15 -5.91
N SER A 25 3.40 -4.65 -7.12
CA SER A 25 4.36 -5.22 -8.09
C SER A 25 5.80 -4.79 -7.85
N ILE A 26 6.03 -3.60 -7.29
CA ILE A 26 7.38 -3.03 -7.16
C ILE A 26 8.34 -3.86 -6.28
N TRP A 27 7.79 -4.69 -5.39
CA TRP A 27 8.59 -5.46 -4.44
C TRP A 27 9.32 -6.62 -5.09
N ASN A 28 8.79 -7.22 -6.15
CA ASN A 28 9.31 -8.48 -6.69
C ASN A 28 9.76 -8.34 -8.14
N ILE A 29 10.86 -8.99 -8.47
CA ILE A 29 11.34 -9.17 -9.84
C ILE A 29 11.25 -10.64 -10.24
N TYR A 30 11.02 -10.90 -11.53
CA TYR A 30 11.02 -12.25 -12.06
C TYR A 30 12.46 -12.69 -12.36
N ASP A 31 12.91 -13.76 -11.71
CA ASP A 31 14.19 -14.40 -11.95
C ASP A 31 14.01 -15.49 -13.03
N LYS A 32 14.64 -15.28 -14.19
CA LYS A 32 14.57 -16.21 -15.32
C LYS A 32 15.30 -17.53 -15.04
N THR A 33 16.32 -17.51 -14.18
CA THR A 33 17.15 -18.68 -13.86
C THR A 33 16.39 -19.64 -12.96
N THR A 34 15.76 -19.12 -11.90
CA THR A 34 14.97 -19.95 -10.96
C THR A 34 13.50 -20.05 -11.34
N LYS A 35 13.08 -19.40 -12.44
CA LYS A 35 11.68 -19.27 -12.89
C LYS A 35 10.73 -18.86 -11.76
N SER A 36 11.17 -17.95 -10.89
CA SER A 36 10.45 -17.57 -9.68
C SER A 36 10.52 -16.07 -9.40
N HIS A 37 9.60 -15.57 -8.58
CA HIS A 37 9.63 -14.18 -8.13
C HIS A 37 10.52 -14.05 -6.90
N LYS A 38 11.47 -13.13 -6.93
CA LYS A 38 12.34 -12.79 -5.80
C LYS A 38 12.18 -11.32 -5.43
N LEU A 39 12.41 -11.00 -4.15
CA LEU A 39 12.38 -9.62 -3.67
C LEU A 39 13.44 -8.80 -4.43
N ASN A 40 13.10 -7.57 -4.79
CA ASN A 40 13.95 -6.70 -5.57
C ASN A 40 15.27 -6.42 -4.81
N PRO A 41 16.44 -6.76 -5.39
CA PRO A 41 17.73 -6.57 -4.73
C PRO A 41 17.99 -5.14 -4.28
N LYS A 42 17.51 -4.14 -5.03
CA LYS A 42 17.67 -2.72 -4.65
C LYS A 42 16.96 -2.40 -3.33
N ILE A 43 15.80 -3.02 -3.09
CA ILE A 43 15.06 -2.86 -1.84
C ILE A 43 15.75 -3.62 -0.71
N LEU A 44 16.21 -4.86 -0.97
CA LEU A 44 16.96 -5.66 0.01
C LEU A 44 18.23 -4.94 0.50
N GLN A 45 18.97 -4.33 -0.42
CA GLN A 45 20.23 -3.63 -0.14
C GLN A 45 20.05 -2.40 0.77
N THR A 46 18.89 -1.75 0.76
CA THR A 46 18.63 -0.61 1.67
C THR A 46 18.76 -0.97 3.16
N GLN A 47 18.50 -2.24 3.51
CA GLN A 47 18.33 -2.71 4.89
C GLN A 47 17.40 -1.83 5.74
N ASN A 48 16.46 -1.12 5.09
CA ASN A 48 15.59 -0.16 5.74
C ASN A 48 14.37 -0.85 6.36
N TRP A 49 14.28 -0.82 7.69
CA TRP A 49 13.18 -1.45 8.43
C TRP A 49 11.80 -0.86 8.09
N ALA A 50 11.72 0.43 7.77
CA ALA A 50 10.46 1.05 7.39
C ALA A 50 9.99 0.57 6.00
N PHE A 51 10.92 0.37 5.04
CA PHE A 51 10.57 -0.27 3.76
C PHE A 51 10.18 -1.74 3.91
N ARG A 52 10.75 -2.47 4.88
CA ARG A 52 10.28 -3.82 5.24
C ARG A 52 8.86 -3.78 5.80
N GLY A 53 8.54 -2.80 6.64
CA GLY A 53 7.17 -2.56 7.13
C GLY A 53 6.20 -2.27 5.98
N LEU A 54 6.58 -1.42 5.02
CA LEU A 54 5.80 -1.17 3.81
C LEU A 54 5.59 -2.41 2.95
N TYR A 55 6.62 -3.25 2.82
CA TYR A 55 6.50 -4.52 2.11
C TYR A 55 5.42 -5.40 2.74
N TRP A 56 5.48 -5.62 4.06
CA TRP A 56 4.48 -6.43 4.77
C TRP A 56 3.08 -5.85 4.67
N LEU A 57 2.94 -4.53 4.81
CA LEU A 57 1.67 -3.84 4.63
C LEU A 57 1.12 -4.06 3.20
N SER A 58 1.99 -4.11 2.18
CA SER A 58 1.57 -4.43 0.81
C SER A 58 1.06 -5.87 0.67
N LYS A 59 1.62 -6.81 1.45
CA LYS A 59 1.22 -8.22 1.41
C LYS A 59 -0.14 -8.39 2.08
N ASP A 60 -0.36 -7.73 3.21
CA ASP A 60 -1.65 -7.69 3.91
C ASP A 60 -2.79 -7.19 3.01
N LEU A 61 -2.50 -6.28 2.07
CA LEU A 61 -3.52 -5.69 1.20
C LEU A 61 -3.78 -6.43 -0.12
N PHE A 62 -2.80 -7.15 -0.65
CA PHE A 62 -2.82 -7.55 -2.06
C PHE A 62 -2.44 -9.01 -2.34
N GLU A 63 -2.03 -9.80 -1.35
CA GLU A 63 -1.73 -11.21 -1.60
C GLU A 63 -3.02 -11.99 -1.88
N ASN A 64 -3.06 -12.71 -3.01
CA ASN A 64 -4.17 -13.57 -3.45
C ASN A 64 -3.63 -14.89 -4.03
N LYS A 65 -2.55 -15.46 -3.46
CA LYS A 65 -2.04 -16.77 -3.89
C LYS A 65 -2.72 -17.88 -3.09
N GLU A 66 -3.12 -18.94 -3.78
CA GLU A 66 -3.83 -20.12 -3.21
C GLU A 66 -3.04 -20.82 -2.08
N GLU A 67 -1.71 -20.69 -2.05
CA GLU A 67 -0.86 -21.21 -0.96
C GLU A 67 -0.95 -20.39 0.34
N PHE A 68 -1.50 -19.17 0.29
CA PHE A 68 -1.65 -18.26 1.44
C PHE A 68 -3.11 -17.88 1.71
N THR A 69 -4.09 -18.42 0.97
CA THR A 69 -5.53 -18.15 1.20
C THR A 69 -6.04 -18.53 2.57
N SER A 70 -5.35 -19.43 3.29
CA SER A 70 -5.64 -19.73 4.70
C SER A 70 -5.14 -18.66 5.68
N THR A 71 -4.28 -17.73 5.24
CA THR A 71 -3.59 -16.74 6.09
C THR A 71 -3.85 -15.28 5.67
N ILE A 72 -4.40 -15.04 4.47
CA ILE A 72 -4.80 -13.69 4.05
C ILE A 72 -5.91 -13.20 4.97
N GLU A 73 -5.75 -12.00 5.52
CA GLU A 73 -6.78 -11.37 6.34
C GLU A 73 -8.06 -11.21 5.50
N PRO A 74 -9.21 -11.82 5.88
CA PRO A 74 -10.46 -11.77 5.11
C PRO A 74 -10.87 -10.35 4.69
N LYS A 75 -10.51 -9.36 5.50
CA LYS A 75 -10.77 -7.94 5.27
C LYS A 75 -10.13 -7.40 3.98
N ALA A 76 -8.97 -7.90 3.57
CA ALA A 76 -8.27 -7.41 2.38
C ALA A 76 -8.97 -7.84 1.09
N GLN A 77 -9.48 -9.08 1.04
CA GLN A 77 -10.25 -9.59 -0.10
C GLN A 77 -11.56 -8.83 -0.27
N GLU A 78 -12.25 -8.56 0.84
CA GLU A 78 -13.47 -7.76 0.85
C GLU A 78 -13.24 -6.33 0.34
N LEU A 79 -12.14 -5.68 0.76
CA LEU A 79 -11.78 -4.35 0.26
C LEU A 79 -11.50 -4.35 -1.25
N ALA A 80 -10.82 -5.38 -1.76
CA ALA A 80 -10.59 -5.53 -3.20
C ALA A 80 -11.89 -5.74 -3.97
N GLN A 81 -12.83 -6.52 -3.41
CA GLN A 81 -14.16 -6.71 -3.98
C GLN A 81 -14.96 -5.40 -4.00
N ILE A 82 -15.02 -4.69 -2.87
CA ILE A 82 -15.70 -3.38 -2.77
C ILE A 82 -15.15 -2.40 -3.81
N ARG A 83 -13.82 -2.29 -3.91
CA ARG A 83 -13.18 -1.45 -4.92
C ARG A 83 -13.61 -1.83 -6.34
N ASN A 84 -13.57 -3.12 -6.69
CA ASN A 84 -13.97 -3.60 -8.00
C ASN A 84 -15.43 -3.22 -8.32
N PHE A 85 -16.34 -3.41 -7.36
CA PHE A 85 -17.74 -3.03 -7.54
C PHE A 85 -17.90 -1.51 -7.69
N ILE A 86 -17.19 -0.70 -6.91
CA ILE A 86 -17.23 0.77 -7.05
C ILE A 86 -16.66 1.23 -8.40
N GLU A 87 -15.61 0.57 -8.91
CA GLU A 87 -14.95 0.97 -10.17
C GLU A 87 -15.72 0.51 -11.43
N HIS A 88 -16.40 -0.64 -11.37
CA HIS A 88 -16.86 -1.33 -12.57
C HIS A 88 -18.30 -1.86 -12.51
N LYS A 89 -19.00 -1.75 -11.38
CA LYS A 89 -20.34 -2.32 -11.19
C LYS A 89 -21.22 -1.42 -10.30
N SER A 90 -22.39 -1.90 -9.89
CA SER A 90 -23.25 -1.20 -8.93
C SER A 90 -22.81 -1.48 -7.50
N PHE A 91 -22.76 -0.43 -6.68
CA PHE A 91 -22.46 -0.52 -5.25
C PHE A 91 -23.55 0.21 -4.46
N LYS A 92 -24.17 -0.45 -3.49
CA LYS A 92 -25.28 0.08 -2.70
C LYS A 92 -24.93 0.04 -1.21
N ILE A 93 -25.17 1.16 -0.54
CA ILE A 93 -25.18 1.23 0.93
C ILE A 93 -26.63 1.18 1.36
N ILE A 94 -26.98 0.19 2.19
CA ILE A 94 -28.35 -0.04 2.65
C ILE A 94 -28.42 0.00 4.17
N ASP A 95 -29.52 0.51 4.71
CA ASP A 95 -29.82 0.41 6.15
C ASP A 95 -30.67 -0.84 6.46
N PHE A 96 -31.50 -1.28 5.50
CA PHE A 96 -32.32 -2.49 5.61
C PHE A 96 -32.44 -3.19 4.24
N GLY A 97 -32.52 -4.53 4.22
CA GLY A 97 -32.72 -5.32 3.00
C GLY A 97 -31.69 -6.44 2.78
N GLN A 98 -31.62 -6.95 1.55
CA GLN A 98 -30.71 -8.04 1.19
C GLN A 98 -29.27 -7.53 1.05
N ARG A 99 -28.33 -8.21 1.71
CA ARG A 99 -26.89 -7.90 1.70
C ARG A 99 -26.12 -8.84 0.77
N GLY A 100 -24.93 -8.42 0.37
CA GLY A 100 -24.00 -9.22 -0.43
C GLY A 100 -24.11 -8.95 -1.93
N ILE A 101 -23.75 -9.95 -2.73
CA ILE A 101 -23.77 -9.87 -4.18
C ILE A 101 -25.19 -10.16 -4.68
N LEU A 102 -25.79 -9.17 -5.35
CA LEU A 102 -27.15 -9.19 -5.89
C LEU A 102 -27.12 -9.02 -7.40
N ASP A 103 -28.32 -9.03 -8.00
CA ASP A 103 -28.55 -8.71 -9.42
C ASP A 103 -27.63 -9.52 -10.35
N ASN A 104 -27.60 -10.86 -10.16
CA ASN A 104 -26.75 -11.79 -10.90
C ASN A 104 -25.24 -11.44 -10.90
N GLY A 105 -24.74 -10.82 -9.82
CA GLY A 105 -23.33 -10.47 -9.73
C GLY A 105 -22.99 -9.03 -10.12
N LEU A 106 -23.98 -8.20 -10.40
CA LEU A 106 -23.80 -6.82 -10.86
C LEU A 106 -23.91 -5.78 -9.75
N THR A 107 -24.47 -6.14 -8.60
CA THR A 107 -24.63 -5.22 -7.47
C THR A 107 -23.99 -5.81 -6.23
N TYR A 108 -23.23 -5.01 -5.49
CA TYR A 108 -22.83 -5.34 -4.13
C TYR A 108 -23.51 -4.41 -3.14
N ALA A 109 -24.31 -4.98 -2.24
CA ALA A 109 -25.04 -4.26 -1.20
C ALA A 109 -24.39 -4.51 0.17
N ILE A 110 -24.01 -3.43 0.84
CA ILE A 110 -23.36 -3.46 2.17
C ILE A 110 -24.10 -2.57 3.15
N GLU A 111 -24.07 -2.94 4.43
CA GLU A 111 -24.62 -2.11 5.49
C GLU A 111 -23.73 -0.89 5.76
N ARG A 112 -24.34 0.25 6.12
CA ARG A 112 -23.61 1.47 6.46
C ARG A 112 -22.51 1.26 7.49
N ILE A 113 -22.83 0.63 8.62
CA ILE A 113 -21.89 0.40 9.72
C ILE A 113 -20.70 -0.45 9.25
N GLU A 114 -20.98 -1.49 8.46
CA GLU A 114 -19.94 -2.37 7.92
C GLU A 114 -19.03 -1.62 6.94
N PHE A 115 -19.61 -0.82 6.05
CA PHE A 115 -18.85 0.01 5.11
C PHE A 115 -17.96 1.04 5.81
N GLU A 116 -18.48 1.70 6.84
CA GLU A 116 -17.72 2.64 7.68
C GLU A 116 -16.53 1.96 8.36
N GLN A 117 -16.73 0.78 8.96
CA GLN A 117 -15.65 0.01 9.60
C GLN A 117 -14.56 -0.39 8.60
N LYS A 118 -14.95 -0.87 7.41
CA LYS A 118 -13.99 -1.22 6.35
C LYS A 118 -13.21 0.01 5.87
N THR A 119 -13.89 1.16 5.74
CA THR A 119 -13.27 2.42 5.34
C THR A 119 -12.30 2.94 6.40
N LEU A 120 -12.66 2.85 7.70
CA LEU A 120 -11.77 3.18 8.82
C LEU A 120 -10.52 2.29 8.83
N ASN A 121 -10.66 0.99 8.59
CA ASN A 121 -9.53 0.08 8.50
C ASN A 121 -8.61 0.44 7.33
N LEU A 122 -9.17 0.76 6.16
CA LEU A 122 -8.40 1.25 5.02
C LEU A 122 -7.65 2.55 5.36
N MET A 123 -8.28 3.50 6.05
CA MET A 123 -7.62 4.73 6.49
C MET A 123 -6.46 4.47 7.45
N LYS A 124 -6.59 3.51 8.38
CA LYS A 124 -5.50 3.09 9.27
C LYS A 124 -4.30 2.55 8.49
N LEU A 125 -4.55 1.73 7.46
CA LEU A 125 -3.51 1.17 6.60
C LEU A 125 -2.82 2.25 5.76
N VAL A 126 -3.59 3.19 5.20
CA VAL A 126 -3.03 4.35 4.47
C VAL A 126 -2.16 5.19 5.39
N ARG A 127 -2.62 5.49 6.61
CA ARG A 127 -1.84 6.22 7.61
C ARG A 127 -0.52 5.51 7.94
N ALA A 128 -0.57 4.19 8.21
CA ALA A 128 0.63 3.41 8.48
C ALA A 128 1.60 3.40 7.27
N SER A 129 1.06 3.29 6.05
CA SER A 129 1.86 3.38 4.82
C SER A 129 2.58 4.73 4.70
N MET A 130 1.90 5.83 4.96
CA MET A 130 2.50 7.17 4.90
C MET A 130 3.61 7.34 5.94
N ILE A 131 3.41 6.84 7.16
CA ILE A 131 4.42 6.87 8.23
C ILE A 131 5.66 6.08 7.82
N TYR A 132 5.50 4.83 7.39
CA TYR A 132 6.64 4.00 6.98
C TYR A 132 7.35 4.56 5.74
N LEU A 133 6.61 5.17 4.81
CA LEU A 133 7.21 5.83 3.66
C LEU A 133 8.07 7.02 4.07
N SER A 134 7.52 7.92 4.89
CA SER A 134 8.22 9.10 5.37
C SER A 134 9.47 8.72 6.17
N LEU A 135 9.34 7.76 7.08
CA LEU A 135 10.46 7.25 7.87
C LEU A 135 11.50 6.56 6.98
N GLY A 136 11.06 5.73 6.03
CA GLY A 136 11.94 5.01 5.12
C GLY A 136 12.78 5.96 4.28
N ILE A 137 12.15 6.96 3.67
CA ILE A 137 12.87 8.00 2.92
C ILE A 137 13.81 8.78 3.84
N ASN A 138 13.37 9.20 5.02
CA ASN A 138 14.23 9.94 5.95
C ASN A 138 15.49 9.15 6.34
N LEU A 139 15.36 7.85 6.61
CA LEU A 139 16.48 6.99 6.96
C LEU A 139 17.45 6.80 5.78
N GLU A 140 16.94 6.68 4.55
CA GLU A 140 17.81 6.60 3.37
C GLU A 140 18.49 7.93 3.05
N GLU A 141 17.81 9.06 3.18
CA GLU A 141 18.43 10.38 2.99
C GLU A 141 19.54 10.65 4.00
N LYS A 142 19.37 10.23 5.27
CA LYS A 142 20.42 10.35 6.30
C LYS A 142 21.69 9.56 6.01
N LYS A 143 21.60 8.48 5.21
CA LYS A 143 22.76 7.66 4.82
C LYS A 143 23.54 8.26 3.66
N LYS A 144 22.94 9.18 2.90
CA LYS A 144 23.57 9.75 1.70
C LYS A 144 24.58 10.81 2.12
N GLU A 145 25.78 10.73 1.55
CA GLU A 145 26.74 11.82 1.66
C GLU A 145 26.26 13.04 0.88
N ILE A 146 26.29 14.20 1.54
CA ILE A 146 25.92 15.48 0.94
C ILE A 146 27.04 15.88 -0.03
N THR A 147 26.91 15.42 -1.27
CA THR A 147 27.89 15.69 -2.35
C THR A 147 27.53 16.93 -3.17
N LYS A 148 26.30 17.44 -3.05
CA LYS A 148 25.83 18.68 -3.68
C LYS A 148 25.46 19.68 -2.60
N PRO A 149 25.60 21.00 -2.82
CA PRO A 149 25.10 22.00 -1.89
C PRO A 149 23.59 21.79 -1.72
N VAL A 150 23.21 21.27 -0.56
CA VAL A 150 21.82 21.17 -0.13
C VAL A 150 21.56 22.33 0.81
N LEU A 151 20.41 22.99 0.65
CA LEU A 151 19.95 23.92 1.66
C LEU A 151 19.28 23.09 2.76
N PRO A 152 19.84 23.03 3.98
CA PRO A 152 19.11 22.44 5.09
C PRO A 152 17.84 23.28 5.31
N ILE A 153 16.68 22.65 5.15
CA ILE A 153 15.41 23.23 5.60
C ILE A 153 15.31 22.86 7.07
N ASP A 154 15.73 23.78 7.92
CA ASP A 154 15.47 23.66 9.34
C ASP A 154 13.97 23.88 9.56
N PHE A 155 13.26 22.83 9.92
CA PHE A 155 11.92 22.97 10.44
C PHE A 155 12.04 23.73 11.76
N ILE A 156 11.55 24.96 11.77
CA ILE A 156 11.49 25.78 12.99
C ILE A 156 10.72 24.95 14.02
N GLU A 157 11.39 24.56 15.11
CA GLU A 157 10.71 24.01 16.27
C GLU A 157 9.76 25.09 16.80
N LEU A 158 8.48 24.96 16.44
CA LEU A 158 7.43 25.73 17.09
C LEU A 158 7.38 25.25 18.55
N LYS A 159 8.08 25.98 19.41
CA LYS A 159 7.88 25.86 20.86
C LYS A 159 6.44 26.24 21.12
N ASP A 160 5.60 25.23 21.36
CA ASP A 160 4.30 25.44 21.99
C ASP A 160 4.59 26.03 23.37
N LYS A 161 4.56 27.37 23.46
CA LYS A 161 4.41 28.07 24.72
C LYS A 161 2.96 27.84 25.18
N ALA A 162 2.69 26.62 25.63
CA ALA A 162 1.53 26.34 26.46
C ALA A 162 1.64 27.24 27.69
N ARG A 163 0.71 28.18 27.77
CA ARG A 163 0.45 29.08 28.88
C ARG A 163 -0.63 28.46 29.75
#